data_AF-A0A8H7PPY5-F1
#
_entry.id   AF-A0A8H7PPY5-F1
#
_cell.length_a   1.000
_cell.length_b   1.000
_cell.length_c   1.000
_cell.angle_alpha   90.00
_cell.angle_beta   90.00
_cell.angle_gamma   90.00
#
_symmetry.space_group_name_H-M   'P 1'
#
loop_
_entity.id
_entity.type
_entity.pdbx_description
1 polymer ?
#
loop_
_entity_poly.entity_id
_entity_poly.type
_entity_poly.pdbx_seq_one_letter_code
_entity_poly.pdbx_strand_id
1 'polypeptide(L)'
;MMEASESKTCSLNFSLCVDLHSTGEIKAHVDNVEYSGSVVAGLCLLSPAIMKLRHKDDPNNQLDVLLDPGTFYIQRDSVRYAFTHEITLDNSVWNGEQIDRGRRISLLFR
;
A
#
# COMPACT_ATOMS: atom_id res chain seq x y z
N MET A 1 12.55 -29.06 -33.04
CA MET A 1 13.08 -28.68 -31.72
C MET A 1 12.53 -27.31 -31.40
N MET A 2 11.62 -27.22 -30.43
CA MET A 2 11.22 -25.94 -29.83
C MET A 2 12.21 -25.67 -28.70
N GLU A 3 12.98 -24.59 -28.80
CA GLU A 3 13.79 -24.11 -27.67
C GLU A 3 12.86 -23.52 -26.61
N ALA A 4 13.00 -23.99 -25.38
CA ALA A 4 12.33 -23.40 -24.23
C ALA A 4 12.98 -22.03 -23.96
N SER A 5 12.19 -20.96 -23.98
CA SER A 5 12.69 -19.62 -23.65
C SER A 5 13.13 -19.58 -22.18
N GLU A 6 14.35 -19.13 -21.91
CA GLU A 6 14.83 -18.87 -20.55
C GLU A 6 13.87 -17.90 -19.83
N SER A 7 13.37 -18.30 -18.66
CA SER A 7 12.64 -17.37 -17.79
C SER A 7 13.62 -16.32 -17.28
N LYS A 8 13.46 -15.06 -17.70
CA LYS A 8 14.19 -13.95 -17.07
C LYS A 8 13.72 -13.81 -15.62
N THR A 9 14.56 -14.24 -14.69
CA THR A 9 14.34 -13.99 -13.26
C THR A 9 14.54 -12.51 -13.00
N CYS A 10 13.47 -11.79 -12.67
CA CYS A 10 13.52 -10.40 -12.21
C CYS A 10 13.37 -10.40 -10.69
N SER A 11 14.38 -9.94 -9.95
CA SER A 11 14.32 -9.83 -8.49
C SER A 11 13.59 -8.56 -8.09
N LEU A 12 12.61 -8.70 -7.19
CA LEU A 12 11.92 -7.57 -6.57
C LEU A 12 12.53 -7.33 -5.18
N ASN A 13 13.34 -6.28 -5.05
CA ASN A 13 13.98 -5.93 -3.77
C ASN A 13 13.08 -4.96 -3.00
N PHE A 14 12.85 -5.23 -1.70
CA PHE A 14 12.16 -4.25 -0.87
C PHE A 14 13.15 -3.14 -0.46
N SER A 15 12.69 -1.90 -0.46
CA SER A 15 13.49 -0.70 -0.16
C SER A 15 13.23 -0.13 1.22
N LEU A 16 12.05 -0.40 1.81
CA LEU A 16 11.67 0.13 3.11
C LEU A 16 10.85 -0.88 3.91
N CYS A 17 11.15 -1.00 5.20
CA CYS A 17 10.33 -1.71 6.17
C CYS A 17 9.65 -0.69 7.08
N VAL A 18 8.32 -0.72 7.16
CA VAL A 18 7.52 0.12 8.05
C VAL A 18 6.97 -0.76 9.17
N ASP A 19 7.39 -0.49 10.41
CA ASP A 19 6.85 -1.12 11.62
C ASP A 19 5.90 -0.12 12.31
N LEU A 20 4.61 -0.38 12.22
CA LEU A 20 3.56 0.50 12.71
C LEU A 20 2.94 -0.09 13.99
N HIS A 21 2.95 0.70 15.06
CA HIS A 21 2.27 0.35 16.30
C HIS A 21 0.75 0.23 16.10
N SER A 22 0.03 -0.43 17.02
CA SER A 22 -1.44 -0.56 16.96
C SER A 22 -2.17 0.78 16.95
N THR A 23 -1.58 1.80 17.58
CA THR A 23 -2.06 3.19 17.61
C THR A 23 -1.30 4.10 16.61
N GLY A 24 -0.48 3.53 15.73
CA GLY A 24 0.29 4.28 14.75
C GLY A 24 -0.54 4.67 13.55
N GLU A 25 -0.20 5.82 12.94
CA GLU A 25 -0.87 6.34 11.76
C GLU A 25 0.13 6.70 10.67
N ILE A 26 -0.34 6.62 9.43
CA ILE A 26 0.36 7.14 8.25
C ILE A 26 -0.53 8.23 7.68
N LYS A 27 -0.08 9.48 7.78
CA LYS A 27 -0.84 10.64 7.30
C LYS A 27 -0.94 10.65 5.78
N ALA A 28 -1.99 11.27 5.26
CA ALA A 28 -2.17 11.48 3.82
C ALA A 28 -0.92 12.06 3.16
N HIS A 29 -0.35 11.31 2.22
CA HIS A 29 0.78 11.76 1.43
C HIS A 29 0.86 11.04 0.09
N VAL A 30 1.70 11.57 -0.79
CA VAL A 30 2.17 10.87 -1.98
C VAL A 30 3.64 10.59 -1.83
N ASP A 31 4.02 9.34 -2.08
CA ASP A 31 5.41 8.91 -2.10
C ASP A 31 6.23 9.83 -3.00
N ASN A 32 7.42 10.21 -2.54
CA ASN A 32 8.25 11.19 -3.23
C ASN A 32 8.52 10.74 -4.68
N VAL A 33 8.19 11.59 -5.65
CA VAL A 33 8.28 11.31 -7.09
C VAL A 33 9.70 11.01 -7.54
N GLU A 34 10.68 11.70 -6.98
CA GLU A 34 12.10 11.58 -7.36
C GLU A 34 12.74 10.30 -6.82
N TYR A 35 12.24 9.78 -5.69
CA TYR A 35 12.89 8.66 -4.97
C TYR A 35 12.09 7.35 -4.95
N SER A 36 10.87 7.33 -5.47
CA SER A 36 9.97 6.17 -5.36
C SER A 36 9.54 5.55 -6.69
N GLY A 37 10.17 5.97 -7.80
CA GLY A 37 9.88 5.42 -9.12
C GLY A 37 8.43 5.59 -9.58
N SER A 38 8.07 4.83 -10.61
CA SER A 38 6.72 4.82 -11.20
C SER A 38 5.78 3.77 -10.59
N VAL A 39 6.32 2.84 -9.81
CA VAL A 39 5.58 1.78 -9.15
C VAL A 39 6.00 1.72 -7.70
N VAL A 40 5.01 1.77 -6.79
CA VAL A 40 5.21 1.49 -5.37
C VAL A 40 4.34 0.28 -5.04
N ALA A 41 4.93 -0.77 -4.48
CA ALA A 41 4.20 -1.93 -4.03
C ALA A 41 4.44 -2.18 -2.54
N GLY A 42 3.48 -2.79 -1.86
CA GLY A 42 3.57 -3.08 -0.44
C GLY A 42 3.05 -4.46 -0.09
N LEU A 43 3.87 -5.24 0.62
CA LEU A 43 3.46 -6.47 1.28
C LEU A 43 3.04 -6.17 2.71
N CYS A 44 1.81 -6.55 3.08
CA CYS A 44 1.23 -6.31 4.39
C CYS A 44 1.40 -7.54 5.30
N LEU A 45 1.86 -7.34 6.54
CA LEU A 45 2.14 -8.41 7.49
C LEU A 45 1.54 -8.10 8.86
N LEU A 46 1.30 -9.17 9.63
CA LEU A 46 0.84 -9.20 11.03
C LEU A 46 -0.61 -8.77 11.29
N SER A 47 -1.02 -7.56 10.91
CA SER A 47 -2.34 -7.02 11.24
C SER A 47 -2.98 -6.28 10.07
N PRO A 48 -4.32 -6.36 9.91
CA PRO A 48 -5.03 -5.65 8.87
C PRO A 48 -5.01 -4.13 9.08
N ALA A 49 -5.20 -3.40 7.99
CA ALA A 49 -5.45 -1.96 8.01
C ALA A 49 -6.30 -1.56 6.81
N ILE A 50 -7.03 -0.46 6.93
CA ILE A 50 -7.73 0.16 5.80
C ILE A 50 -6.87 1.32 5.30
N MET A 51 -6.42 1.22 4.04
CA MET A 51 -5.75 2.32 3.36
C MET A 51 -6.79 3.17 2.64
N LYS A 52 -6.82 4.46 2.94
CA LYS A 52 -7.65 5.42 2.23
C LYS A 52 -6.85 6.08 1.13
N LEU A 53 -7.37 6.05 -0.09
CA LEU A 53 -6.85 6.79 -1.23
C LEU A 53 -7.75 7.98 -1.52
N ARG A 54 -7.18 9.17 -1.71
CA ARG A 54 -7.94 10.39 -2.05
C ARG A 54 -7.25 11.16 -3.17
N HIS A 55 -7.99 11.51 -4.22
CA HIS A 55 -7.46 12.35 -5.29
C HIS A 55 -7.09 13.73 -4.76
N LYS A 56 -5.90 14.23 -5.12
CA LYS A 56 -5.37 15.51 -4.61
C LYS A 56 -6.27 16.70 -4.93
N ASP A 57 -6.84 16.69 -6.14
CA ASP A 57 -7.62 17.81 -6.68
C ASP A 57 -9.13 17.58 -6.60
N ASP A 58 -9.58 16.40 -6.16
CA ASP A 58 -11.00 16.07 -6.03
C ASP A 58 -11.24 15.23 -4.76
N PRO A 59 -11.58 15.88 -3.63
CA PRO A 59 -11.81 15.19 -2.37
C PRO A 59 -12.95 14.16 -2.40
N ASN A 60 -13.89 14.28 -3.36
CA ASN A 60 -14.99 13.32 -3.51
C ASN A 60 -14.54 12.04 -4.21
N ASN A 61 -13.44 12.10 -4.96
CA ASN A 61 -12.81 10.94 -5.57
C ASN A 61 -11.88 10.27 -4.54
N GLN A 62 -12.47 9.36 -3.77
CA GLN A 62 -11.79 8.60 -2.74
C GLN A 62 -12.24 7.14 -2.75
N LEU A 63 -11.37 6.25 -2.27
CA LEU A 63 -11.72 4.85 -2.04
C LEU A 63 -10.91 4.29 -0.87
N ASP A 64 -11.51 3.35 -0.16
CA ASP A 64 -10.84 2.59 0.90
C ASP A 64 -10.42 1.22 0.34
N VAL A 65 -9.27 0.72 0.81
CA VAL A 65 -8.73 -0.60 0.46
C VAL A 65 -8.42 -1.35 1.74
N LEU A 66 -9.05 -2.51 1.95
CA LEU A 66 -8.67 -3.42 3.03
C LEU A 66 -7.34 -4.11 2.70
N LEU A 67 -6.39 -4.02 3.61
CA LEU A 67 -5.04 -4.58 3.51
C LEU A 67 -4.82 -5.62 4.59
N ASP A 68 -5.35 -6.82 4.38
CA ASP A 68 -5.15 -7.96 5.29
C ASP A 68 -3.69 -8.46 5.26
N PRO A 69 -3.23 -9.15 6.32
CA PRO A 69 -1.94 -9.83 6.32
C PRO A 69 -1.82 -10.79 5.13
N GLY A 70 -0.72 -10.71 4.38
CA GLY A 70 -0.49 -11.44 3.14
C GLY A 70 -0.88 -10.68 1.87
N THR A 71 -1.57 -9.55 1.98
CA THR A 71 -1.91 -8.70 0.83
C THR A 71 -0.67 -8.06 0.22
N PHE A 72 -0.53 -8.17 -1.10
CA PHE A 72 0.46 -7.46 -1.90
C PHE A 72 -0.25 -6.46 -2.80
N TYR A 73 -0.16 -5.16 -2.48
CA TYR A 73 -0.79 -4.11 -3.28
C TYR A 73 0.23 -3.43 -4.20
N ILE A 74 -0.25 -2.87 -5.31
CA ILE A 74 0.56 -2.15 -6.30
C ILE A 74 -0.11 -0.81 -6.60
N GLN A 75 0.63 0.28 -6.40
CA GLN A 75 0.27 1.63 -6.82
C GLN A 75 1.10 2.00 -8.05
N ARG A 76 0.42 2.32 -9.15
CA ARG A 76 1.02 2.74 -10.42
C ARG A 76 0.14 3.79 -11.09
N ASP A 77 0.68 4.46 -12.10
CA ASP A 77 -0.04 5.45 -12.92
C ASP A 77 -0.79 6.48 -12.03
N SER A 78 -2.06 6.76 -12.32
CA SER A 78 -2.85 7.77 -11.60
C SER A 78 -2.86 7.54 -10.08
N VAL A 79 -3.01 6.30 -9.60
CA VAL A 79 -3.02 6.01 -8.15
C VAL A 79 -1.71 6.43 -7.48
N ARG A 80 -0.57 6.25 -8.16
CA ARG A 80 0.74 6.60 -7.59
C ARG A 80 0.98 8.11 -7.57
N TYR A 81 0.47 8.86 -8.54
CA TYR A 81 0.81 10.27 -8.74
C TYR A 81 -0.28 11.24 -8.28
N ALA A 82 -1.55 10.88 -8.44
CA ALA A 82 -2.69 11.77 -8.24
C ALA A 82 -3.47 11.49 -6.96
N PHE A 83 -3.25 10.36 -6.28
CA PHE A 83 -3.92 10.01 -5.04
C PHE A 83 -2.96 10.07 -3.85
N THR A 84 -3.35 10.75 -2.78
CA THR A 84 -2.74 10.53 -1.48
C THR A 84 -3.13 9.17 -0.94
N HIS A 85 -2.32 8.62 -0.05
CA HIS A 85 -2.65 7.42 0.71
C HIS A 85 -2.42 7.66 2.21
N GLU A 86 -3.28 7.09 3.03
CA GLU A 86 -3.21 7.17 4.50
C GLU A 86 -3.73 5.90 5.17
N ILE A 87 -3.27 5.67 6.40
CA ILE A 87 -3.78 4.64 7.32
C ILE A 87 -4.02 5.35 8.67
N THR A 88 -5.28 5.49 9.05
CA THR A 88 -5.71 6.28 10.21
C THR A 88 -6.51 5.42 11.20
N LEU A 89 -6.54 5.80 12.48
CA LEU A 89 -7.22 5.03 13.53
C LEU A 89 -8.74 5.13 13.44
N ASP A 90 -9.25 6.24 12.91
CA ASP A 90 -10.67 6.47 12.72
C ASP A 90 -11.27 5.64 11.57
N ASN A 91 -10.45 5.14 10.65
CA ASN A 91 -10.87 4.28 9.55
C ASN A 91 -10.73 2.80 9.93
N SER A 92 -11.68 2.32 10.74
CA SER A 92 -11.65 0.97 11.34
C SER A 92 -12.89 0.13 11.04
N VAL A 93 -13.72 0.52 10.06
CA VAL A 93 -14.90 -0.25 9.66
C VAL A 93 -14.81 -0.60 8.18
N TRP A 94 -14.92 -1.89 7.85
CA TRP A 94 -14.95 -2.39 6.47
C TRP A 94 -16.20 -3.24 6.25
N ASN A 95 -17.01 -2.91 5.24
CA ASN A 95 -18.28 -3.61 4.95
C ASN A 95 -19.21 -3.79 6.17
N GLY A 96 -19.19 -2.85 7.11
CA GLY A 96 -20.00 -2.90 8.34
C GLY A 96 -19.38 -3.70 9.48
N GLU A 97 -18.19 -4.29 9.28
CA GLU A 97 -17.46 -5.02 10.31
C GLU A 97 -16.31 -4.17 10.88
N GLN A 98 -16.12 -4.27 12.20
CA GLN A 98 -15.02 -3.60 12.88
C GLN A 98 -13.69 -4.33 12.56
N ILE A 99 -12.70 -3.58 12.13
CA ILE A 99 -11.34 -4.05 11.85
C ILE A 99 -10.45 -3.73 13.05
N ASP A 100 -10.08 -4.78 13.79
CA ASP A 100 -9.19 -4.66 14.94
C ASP A 100 -7.74 -4.49 14.50
N ARG A 101 -7.17 -3.33 14.84
CA ARG A 101 -5.78 -2.98 14.52
C ARG A 101 -4.82 -3.46 15.60
N GLY A 102 -3.73 -4.06 15.16
CA GLY A 102 -2.59 -4.48 15.97
C GLY A 102 -1.29 -3.90 15.42
N ARG A 103 -0.15 -4.41 15.88
CA ARG A 103 1.15 -4.10 15.27
C ARG A 103 1.16 -4.59 13.83
N ARG A 104 1.55 -3.74 12.90
CA ARG A 104 1.57 -4.01 11.46
C ARG A 104 2.96 -3.79 10.90
N ILE A 105 3.46 -4.73 10.11
CA ILE A 105 4.70 -4.56 9.34
C ILE A 105 4.33 -4.43 7.86
N SER A 106 5.02 -3.56 7.14
CA SER A 106 4.95 -3.51 5.68
C SER A 106 6.32 -3.46 5.05
N LEU A 107 6.50 -4.28 4.01
CA LEU A 107 7.67 -4.23 3.15
C LEU A 107 7.27 -3.49 1.89
N LEU A 108 7.90 -2.34 1.63
CA LEU A 108 7.65 -1.54 0.44
C LEU A 108 8.72 -1.77 -0.61
N PHE A 109 8.29 -1.89 -1.86
CA PHE A 109 9.09 -2.13 -3.04
C PHE A 109 8.93 -0.92 -3.96
N ARG A 110 10.05 -0.38 -4.45
CA ARG A 110 10.13 0.86 -5.26
C ARG A 110 11.24 0.72 -6.28
#